data_AF-A0A2W7A1C9-F1
#
_entry.id   AF-A0A2W7A1C9-F1
#
_cell.length_a   1.000
_cell.length_b   1.000
_cell.length_c   1.000
_cell.angle_alpha   90.00
_cell.angle_beta   90.00
_cell.angle_gamma   90.00
#
_symmetry.space_group_name_H-M   'P 1'
#
loop_
_entity.id
_entity.type
_entity.pdbx_description
1 polymer ?
#
loop_
_entity_poly.entity_id
_entity_poly.type
_entity_poly.pdbx_seq_one_letter_code
_entity_poly.pdbx_strand_id
1 'polypeptide(L)'
;MKIVQEISLISVGSFEESSDWSIIRTEIREAISLIVHPPDTSSFTINPTKHGNGVTPIKKACMIALKDRFGWRLEAPVQFTGVFTTKEKVFLSKVDAARTTDDLPFALEWETGNISSSHRALNKMVLGFLTQTLAGGILILPSRKLYHYLTDRVGNYDELFPYFDVWRAVPLEKGFIAIFVIEHDQYDVPHKLNKARRETRCTIVREITEQQRIMQRKQYSTEFKTKAALEAIK
;
A
#
# COMPACT_ATOMS: atom_id res chain seq x y z
N MET A 1 -2.96 -1.52 6.22
CA MET A 1 -2.42 -2.58 5.34
C MET A 1 -1.64 -3.55 6.20
N LYS A 2 -1.56 -4.83 5.81
CA LYS A 2 -0.87 -5.86 6.62
C LYS A 2 0.32 -6.45 5.89
N ILE A 3 1.29 -6.91 6.67
CA ILE A 3 2.37 -7.78 6.22
C ILE A 3 1.88 -9.21 6.39
N VAL A 4 1.86 -9.99 5.31
CA VAL A 4 1.42 -11.40 5.32
C VAL A 4 2.60 -12.37 5.40
N GLN A 5 3.80 -11.92 5.03
CA GLN A 5 5.01 -12.74 5.08
C GLN A 5 6.25 -11.86 5.20
N GLU A 6 7.21 -12.34 5.96
CA GLU A 6 8.56 -11.77 6.07
C GLU A 6 9.56 -12.86 5.81
N ILE A 7 10.55 -12.57 4.97
CA ILE A 7 11.50 -13.57 4.49
C ILE A 7 12.88 -12.98 4.65
N SER A 8 13.75 -13.71 5.34
CA SER A 8 15.19 -13.48 5.28
C SER A 8 15.69 -14.11 3.98
N LEU A 9 15.90 -13.28 2.94
CA LEU A 9 16.40 -13.73 1.64
C LEU A 9 17.91 -13.98 1.70
N ILE A 10 18.65 -13.03 2.27
CA ILE A 10 20.08 -13.13 2.54
C ILE A 10 20.26 -12.84 4.02
N SER A 11 21.01 -13.71 4.71
CA SER A 11 21.45 -13.49 6.08
C SER A 11 22.86 -14.04 6.24
N VAL A 12 23.83 -13.15 6.11
CA VAL A 12 25.25 -13.47 6.22
C VAL A 12 25.90 -12.48 7.18
N GLY A 13 26.59 -12.98 8.19
CA GLY A 13 27.10 -12.18 9.30
C GLY A 13 26.10 -12.14 10.46
N SER A 14 26.09 -11.03 11.21
CA SER A 14 25.31 -10.88 12.46
C SER A 14 24.29 -9.75 12.43
N PHE A 15 23.93 -9.26 11.24
CA PHE A 15 23.04 -8.11 11.13
C PHE A 15 21.58 -8.47 11.49
N GLU A 16 21.12 -9.68 11.16
CA GLU A 16 19.76 -10.14 11.48
C GLU A 16 19.52 -10.21 13.00
N GLU A 17 20.56 -10.47 13.79
CA GLU A 17 20.48 -10.51 15.26
C GLU A 17 20.74 -9.14 15.91
N SER A 18 21.05 -8.10 15.14
CA SER A 18 21.41 -6.78 15.66
C SER A 18 20.22 -6.01 16.24
N SER A 19 20.51 -5.11 17.18
CA SER A 19 19.53 -4.13 17.67
C SER A 19 19.04 -3.20 16.57
N ASP A 20 19.92 -2.85 15.63
CA ASP A 20 19.57 -2.02 14.47
C ASP A 20 18.47 -2.67 13.63
N TRP A 21 18.59 -3.97 13.33
CA TRP A 21 17.52 -4.66 12.61
C TRP A 21 16.22 -4.70 13.40
N SER A 22 16.26 -4.95 14.70
CA SER A 22 15.05 -4.95 15.54
C SER A 22 14.31 -3.60 15.49
N ILE A 23 15.06 -2.49 15.54
CA ILE A 23 14.52 -1.13 15.44
C ILE A 23 13.95 -0.90 14.03
N ILE A 24 14.77 -1.12 12.99
CA ILE A 24 14.40 -0.92 11.58
C ILE A 24 13.15 -1.72 11.22
N ARG A 25 13.09 -3.00 11.61
CA ARG A 25 11.94 -3.88 11.40
C ARG A 25 10.68 -3.32 12.05
N THR A 26 10.79 -2.77 13.25
CA THR A 26 9.66 -2.16 13.97
C THR A 26 9.19 -0.88 13.28
N GLU A 27 10.11 0.02 12.93
CA GLU A 27 9.80 1.26 12.21
C GLU A 27 9.07 0.98 10.88
N ILE A 28 9.54 -0.01 10.11
CA ILE A 28 8.93 -0.39 8.83
C ILE A 28 7.54 -0.99 9.03
N ARG A 29 7.35 -1.88 10.02
CA ARG A 29 6.04 -2.43 10.37
C ARG A 29 5.04 -1.34 10.71
N GLU A 30 5.46 -0.40 11.56
CA GLU A 30 4.62 0.71 11.96
C GLU A 30 4.29 1.59 10.75
N ALA A 31 5.27 1.93 9.91
CA ALA A 31 5.03 2.70 8.68
C ALA A 31 4.04 2.01 7.72
N ILE A 32 4.12 0.69 7.54
CA ILE A 32 3.19 -0.07 6.71
C ILE A 32 1.79 -0.10 7.33
N SER A 33 1.69 -0.23 8.66
CA SER A 33 0.41 -0.29 9.36
C SER A 33 -0.42 1.00 9.20
N LEU A 34 0.25 2.14 9.04
CA LEU A 34 -0.37 3.46 8.84
C LEU A 34 -0.98 3.65 7.45
N ILE A 35 -0.73 2.73 6.52
CA ILE A 35 -1.28 2.83 5.17
C ILE A 35 -2.75 2.38 5.21
N VAL A 36 -3.64 3.34 5.00
CA VAL A 36 -5.10 3.16 5.03
C VAL A 36 -5.74 3.65 3.73
N HIS A 37 -6.87 3.06 3.38
CA HIS A 37 -7.68 3.49 2.24
C HIS A 37 -9.13 3.03 2.44
N PRO A 38 -10.15 3.91 2.29
CA PRO A 38 -10.04 5.35 2.03
C PRO A 38 -9.43 6.15 3.21
N PRO A 39 -9.14 7.46 3.04
CA PRO A 39 -8.74 8.33 4.15
C PRO A 39 -9.74 8.27 5.32
N ASP A 40 -9.27 8.58 6.53
CA ASP A 40 -10.06 8.58 7.78
C ASP A 40 -10.58 7.20 8.22
N THR A 41 -10.03 6.13 7.65
CA THR A 41 -10.29 4.76 8.10
C THR A 41 -9.10 4.19 8.86
N SER A 42 -9.31 3.05 9.53
CA SER A 42 -8.27 2.33 10.27
C SER A 42 -7.67 1.16 9.50
N SER A 43 -8.11 0.91 8.26
CA SER A 43 -7.68 -0.24 7.46
C SER A 43 -7.54 0.10 5.98
N PHE A 44 -6.79 -0.73 5.26
CA PHE A 44 -6.64 -0.63 3.81
C PHE A 44 -7.66 -1.54 3.12
N THR A 45 -8.72 -0.93 2.60
CA THR A 45 -9.77 -1.59 1.84
C THR A 45 -9.48 -1.46 0.34
N ILE A 46 -9.31 -2.57 -0.38
CA ILE A 46 -9.04 -2.56 -1.82
C ILE A 46 -10.34 -2.68 -2.62
N ASN A 47 -10.51 -1.89 -3.68
CA ASN A 47 -11.57 -2.14 -4.65
C ASN A 47 -11.22 -3.40 -5.46
N PRO A 48 -12.03 -4.48 -5.43
CA PRO A 48 -11.72 -5.75 -6.09
C PRO A 48 -11.89 -5.73 -7.61
N THR A 49 -11.69 -4.58 -8.25
CA THR A 49 -11.67 -4.44 -9.71
C THR A 49 -10.28 -4.84 -10.23
N LYS A 50 -10.24 -5.83 -11.11
CA LYS A 50 -8.99 -6.32 -11.71
C LYS A 50 -8.25 -5.16 -12.40
N HIS A 51 -6.99 -4.94 -12.02
CA HIS A 51 -6.15 -3.82 -12.49
C HIS A 51 -6.76 -2.42 -12.34
N GLY A 52 -7.74 -2.27 -11.44
CA GLY A 52 -8.50 -1.03 -11.27
C GLY A 52 -7.88 0.00 -10.34
N ASN A 53 -6.79 -0.34 -9.63
CA ASN A 53 -6.22 0.51 -8.59
C ASN A 53 -4.81 0.96 -8.94
N GLY A 54 -4.59 2.28 -8.89
CA GLY A 54 -3.24 2.87 -8.95
C GLY A 54 -2.44 2.60 -7.69
N VAL A 55 -1.11 2.60 -7.83
CA VAL A 55 -0.17 2.19 -6.77
C VAL A 55 0.53 3.36 -6.07
N THR A 56 0.56 4.55 -6.69
CA THR A 56 1.23 5.75 -6.17
C THR A 56 0.80 6.13 -4.74
N PRO A 57 -0.50 6.09 -4.38
CA PRO A 57 -0.92 6.49 -3.03
C PRO A 57 -0.38 5.57 -1.93
N ILE A 58 -0.17 4.29 -2.26
CA ILE A 58 0.24 3.24 -1.33
C ILE A 58 1.67 3.51 -0.83
N LYS A 59 2.59 3.79 -1.76
CA LYS A 59 3.99 4.12 -1.44
C LYS A 59 4.11 5.41 -0.63
N LYS A 60 3.34 6.45 -0.99
CA LYS A 60 3.47 7.79 -0.41
C LYS A 60 3.25 7.80 1.10
N ALA A 61 2.23 7.11 1.60
CA ALA A 61 1.92 7.07 3.03
C ALA A 61 3.06 6.44 3.85
N CYS A 62 3.61 5.33 3.37
CA CYS A 62 4.77 4.67 3.99
C CYS A 62 5.99 5.59 4.04
N MET A 63 6.36 6.20 2.90
CA MET A 63 7.56 7.05 2.81
C MET A 63 7.46 8.28 3.72
N ILE A 64 6.28 8.88 3.84
CA ILE A 64 6.03 9.99 4.76
C ILE A 64 6.25 9.54 6.21
N ALA A 65 5.69 8.39 6.61
CA ALA A 65 5.86 7.87 7.96
C ALA A 65 7.33 7.56 8.29
N LEU A 66 8.04 6.87 7.39
CA LEU A 66 9.47 6.57 7.52
C LEU A 66 10.30 7.84 7.73
N LYS A 67 10.05 8.88 6.93
CA LYS A 67 10.78 10.14 7.04
C LYS A 67 10.41 10.91 8.32
N ASP A 68 9.14 11.21 8.49
CA ASP A 68 8.70 12.22 9.46
C ASP A 68 8.64 11.67 10.90
N ARG A 69 8.46 10.35 11.08
CA ARG A 69 8.41 9.72 12.41
C ARG A 69 9.71 9.05 12.80
N PHE A 70 10.40 8.44 11.84
CA PHE A 70 11.54 7.56 12.11
C PHE A 70 12.86 8.10 11.56
N GLY A 71 12.86 9.28 10.93
CA GLY A 71 14.07 9.97 10.48
C GLY A 71 14.76 9.33 9.27
N TRP A 72 14.05 8.52 8.48
CA TRP A 72 14.61 7.94 7.27
C TRP A 72 14.89 9.02 6.21
N ARG A 73 15.97 8.82 5.46
CA ARG A 73 16.32 9.69 4.33
C ARG A 73 15.71 9.14 3.05
N LEU A 74 14.76 9.86 2.48
CA LEU A 74 14.16 9.48 1.20
C LEU A 74 15.10 9.77 0.03
N GLU A 75 14.97 9.01 -1.05
CA GLU A 75 15.70 9.21 -2.31
C GLU A 75 17.22 9.29 -2.08
N ALA A 76 17.72 8.43 -1.19
CA ALA A 76 19.10 8.42 -0.74
C ALA A 76 20.01 7.80 -1.81
N PRO A 77 21.12 8.45 -2.20
CA PRO A 77 22.04 7.90 -3.19
C PRO A 77 22.80 6.71 -2.59
N VAL A 78 22.83 5.59 -3.32
CA VAL A 78 23.77 4.48 -3.02
C VAL A 78 25.03 4.72 -3.85
N GLN A 79 26.12 5.02 -3.14
CA GLN A 79 27.44 5.16 -3.73
C GLN A 79 28.14 3.80 -3.69
N PHE A 80 28.95 3.52 -4.70
CA PHE A 80 29.98 2.50 -4.60
C PHE A 80 31.26 3.02 -5.25
N THR A 81 32.37 2.69 -4.61
CA THR A 81 33.71 2.87 -5.13
C THR A 81 34.01 1.71 -6.09
N GLY A 82 34.57 2.04 -7.24
CA GLY A 82 34.67 1.14 -8.38
C GLY A 82 35.59 -0.05 -8.13
N VAL A 83 35.04 -1.19 -7.75
CA VAL A 83 35.76 -2.49 -7.84
C VAL A 83 35.83 -2.96 -9.30
N PHE A 84 34.91 -2.51 -10.17
CA PHE A 84 34.76 -2.97 -11.56
C PHE A 84 34.84 -1.84 -12.61
N THR A 85 35.33 -0.66 -12.25
CA THR A 85 35.36 0.52 -13.14
C THR A 85 36.54 1.42 -12.78
N THR A 86 37.11 2.08 -13.79
CA THR A 86 38.19 3.07 -13.64
C THR A 86 37.71 4.40 -13.06
N LYS A 87 36.40 4.57 -12.84
CA LYS A 87 35.82 5.77 -12.23
C LYS A 87 35.88 5.69 -10.71
N GLU A 88 36.39 6.75 -10.08
CA GLU A 88 36.54 6.85 -8.62
C GLU A 88 35.22 6.67 -7.85
N LYS A 89 34.10 7.13 -8.43
CA LYS A 89 32.75 6.95 -7.88
C LYS A 89 31.74 6.67 -8.98
N VAL A 90 30.92 5.65 -8.79
CA VAL A 90 29.75 5.37 -9.63
C VAL A 90 28.50 5.30 -8.75
N PHE A 91 27.41 5.87 -9.26
CA PHE A 91 26.11 5.85 -8.59
C PHE A 91 25.20 4.91 -9.38
N LEU A 92 24.68 3.85 -8.75
CA LEU A 92 23.76 2.90 -9.40
C LEU A 92 22.38 3.49 -9.62
N SER A 93 21.97 4.35 -8.68
CA SER A 93 20.74 5.14 -8.58
C SER A 93 20.43 5.34 -7.09
N LYS A 94 19.38 6.12 -6.78
CA LYS A 94 18.89 6.30 -5.43
C LYS A 94 18.07 5.08 -4.98
N VAL A 95 18.05 4.81 -3.67
CA VAL A 95 17.05 3.94 -3.04
C VAL A 95 15.87 4.80 -2.56
N ASP A 96 14.69 4.18 -2.45
CA ASP A 96 13.49 4.88 -2.02
C ASP A 96 13.66 5.52 -0.64
N ALA A 97 14.23 4.78 0.31
CA ALA A 97 14.60 5.30 1.62
C ALA A 97 15.85 4.61 2.16
N ALA A 98 16.58 5.30 3.03
CA ALA A 98 17.71 4.74 3.76
C ALA A 98 17.67 5.15 5.23
N ARG A 99 18.06 4.21 6.10
CA ARG A 99 18.26 4.43 7.54
C ARG A 99 19.74 4.37 7.85
N THR A 100 20.24 5.37 8.57
CA THR A 100 21.59 5.29 9.14
C THR A 100 21.61 4.25 10.25
N THR A 101 22.59 3.35 10.21
CA THR A 101 22.93 2.41 11.29
C THR A 101 24.28 2.82 11.89
N ASP A 102 24.79 2.07 12.87
CA ASP A 102 26.09 2.37 13.47
C ASP A 102 27.26 2.25 12.46
N ASP A 103 27.16 1.37 11.46
CA ASP A 103 28.23 1.08 10.50
C ASP A 103 27.93 1.62 9.09
N LEU A 104 26.94 1.04 8.41
CA LEU A 104 26.62 1.29 7.00
C LEU A 104 25.12 1.51 6.83
N PRO A 105 24.66 2.32 5.87
CA PRO A 105 23.24 2.56 5.70
C PRO A 105 22.46 1.28 5.39
N PHE A 106 21.24 1.22 5.89
CA PHE A 106 20.25 0.20 5.56
C PHE A 106 19.31 0.73 4.47
N ALA A 107 19.18 0.01 3.38
CA ALA A 107 18.36 0.43 2.24
C ALA A 107 16.93 -0.12 2.31
N LEU A 108 15.96 0.66 1.87
CA LEU A 108 14.58 0.22 1.64
C LEU A 108 14.17 0.55 0.21
N GLU A 109 13.60 -0.42 -0.47
CA GLU A 109 12.95 -0.28 -1.77
C GLU A 109 11.49 -0.70 -1.67
N TRP A 110 10.60 0.16 -2.13
CA TRP A 110 9.17 -0.10 -2.19
C TRP A 110 8.76 -0.38 -3.62
N GLU A 111 8.44 -1.63 -3.91
CA GLU A 111 8.07 -2.04 -5.26
C GLU A 111 6.60 -1.75 -5.55
N THR A 112 6.40 -0.71 -6.33
CA THR A 112 5.14 -0.42 -7.05
C THR A 112 5.33 -0.34 -8.55
N GLY A 113 6.56 -0.56 -9.04
CA GLY A 113 6.91 -0.56 -10.45
C GLY A 113 6.65 -1.91 -11.12
N ASN A 114 7.07 -2.02 -12.38
CA ASN A 114 7.08 -3.30 -13.09
C ASN A 114 8.02 -4.30 -12.40
N ILE A 115 7.69 -5.60 -12.38
CA ILE A 115 8.51 -6.68 -11.78
C ILE A 115 10.03 -6.59 -12.09
N SER A 116 10.42 -6.17 -13.30
CA SER A 116 11.83 -5.97 -13.65
C SER A 116 12.56 -4.94 -12.77
N SER A 117 11.83 -3.99 -12.19
CA SER A 117 12.36 -3.01 -11.23
C SER A 117 12.70 -3.68 -9.88
N SER A 118 11.98 -4.73 -9.49
CA SER A 118 12.26 -5.53 -8.29
C SER A 118 13.61 -6.23 -8.41
N HIS A 119 13.91 -6.81 -9.59
CA HIS A 119 15.22 -7.39 -9.86
C HIS A 119 16.34 -6.35 -9.77
N ARG A 120 16.11 -5.15 -10.32
CA ARG A 120 17.07 -4.04 -10.23
C ARG A 120 17.28 -3.59 -8.78
N ALA A 121 16.22 -3.54 -7.98
CA ALA A 121 16.29 -3.19 -6.56
C ALA A 121 17.15 -4.19 -5.78
N LEU A 122 16.92 -5.49 -5.94
CA LEU A 122 17.71 -6.53 -5.27
C LEU A 122 19.17 -6.54 -5.76
N ASN A 123 19.40 -6.41 -7.06
CA ASN A 123 20.76 -6.33 -7.60
C ASN A 123 21.53 -5.12 -7.07
N LYS A 124 20.84 -3.98 -6.86
CA LYS A 124 21.44 -2.79 -6.24
C LYS A 124 21.87 -3.05 -4.81
N MET A 125 21.04 -3.73 -4.01
CA MET A 125 21.38 -4.09 -2.62
C MET A 125 22.55 -5.06 -2.56
N VAL A 126 22.50 -6.12 -3.37
CA VAL A 126 23.58 -7.12 -3.47
C VAL A 126 24.90 -6.47 -3.86
N LEU A 127 24.89 -5.56 -4.84
CA LEU A 127 26.09 -4.83 -5.23
C LEU A 127 26.59 -3.92 -4.09
N GLY A 128 25.69 -3.31 -3.32
CA GLY A 128 26.06 -2.55 -2.12
C GLY A 128 26.78 -3.41 -1.07
N PHE A 129 26.43 -4.68 -0.91
CA PHE A 129 27.17 -5.59 -0.02
C PHE A 129 28.54 -5.98 -0.58
N LEU A 130 28.60 -6.31 -1.88
CA LEU A 130 29.85 -6.63 -2.56
C LEU A 130 30.87 -5.48 -2.49
N THR A 131 30.39 -4.23 -2.42
CA THR A 131 31.24 -3.04 -2.27
C THR A 131 31.31 -2.49 -0.85
N GLN A 132 30.75 -3.19 0.14
CA GLN A 132 30.73 -2.78 1.56
C GLN A 132 30.19 -1.36 1.77
N THR A 133 29.11 -1.00 1.09
CA THR A 133 28.44 0.31 1.20
C THR A 133 27.03 0.26 1.79
N LEU A 134 26.50 -0.95 2.02
CA LEU A 134 25.23 -1.18 2.72
C LEU A 134 25.43 -2.21 3.84
N ALA A 135 24.78 -1.99 4.99
CA ALA A 135 24.72 -3.00 6.06
C ALA A 135 23.65 -4.05 5.75
N GLY A 136 22.54 -3.60 5.17
CA GLY A 136 21.40 -4.45 4.85
C GLY A 136 20.43 -3.74 3.90
N GLY A 137 19.39 -4.48 3.51
CA GLY A 137 18.36 -4.00 2.62
C GLY A 137 17.02 -4.66 2.89
N ILE A 138 15.95 -3.99 2.46
CA ILE A 138 14.61 -4.57 2.45
C ILE A 138 13.87 -4.23 1.17
N LEU A 139 13.22 -5.23 0.58
CA LEU A 139 12.27 -5.04 -0.50
C LEU A 139 10.85 -5.27 0.03
N ILE A 140 9.99 -4.26 -0.13
CA ILE A 140 8.57 -4.37 0.18
C ILE A 140 7.82 -4.52 -1.14
N LEU A 141 7.00 -5.57 -1.26
CA LEU A 141 6.22 -5.82 -2.48
C LEU A 141 4.87 -6.49 -2.21
N PRO A 142 3.87 -6.29 -3.10
CA PRO A 142 2.56 -6.94 -3.02
C PRO A 142 2.60 -8.47 -3.03
N SER A 143 1.68 -9.09 -2.29
CA SER A 143 1.28 -10.48 -2.52
C SER A 143 0.58 -10.64 -3.88
N ARG A 144 0.50 -11.88 -4.39
CA ARG A 144 -0.29 -12.15 -5.60
C ARG A 144 -1.77 -11.78 -5.44
N LYS A 145 -2.33 -11.91 -4.23
CA LYS A 145 -3.73 -11.56 -3.95
C LYS A 145 -3.97 -10.06 -4.10
N LEU A 146 -3.07 -9.23 -3.62
CA LEU A 146 -3.16 -7.78 -3.80
C LEU A 146 -2.88 -7.37 -5.25
N TYR A 147 -1.84 -7.96 -5.85
CA TYR A 147 -1.42 -7.69 -7.24
C TYR A 147 -2.57 -7.71 -8.25
N HIS A 148 -3.50 -8.66 -8.14
CA HIS A 148 -4.63 -8.79 -9.07
C HIS A 148 -5.49 -7.52 -9.21
N TYR A 149 -5.49 -6.64 -8.21
CA TYR A 149 -6.26 -5.41 -8.21
C TYR A 149 -5.43 -4.16 -8.51
N LEU A 150 -4.11 -4.29 -8.53
CA LEU A 150 -3.19 -3.20 -8.85
C LEU A 150 -2.96 -3.11 -10.36
N THR A 151 -2.49 -1.95 -10.83
CA THR A 151 -2.07 -1.73 -12.22
C THR A 151 -1.27 -2.91 -12.78
N ASP A 152 -1.47 -3.22 -14.05
CA ASP A 152 -0.90 -4.40 -14.68
C ASP A 152 0.65 -4.44 -14.59
N ARG A 153 1.19 -5.66 -14.43
CA ARG A 153 2.62 -6.00 -14.31
C ARG A 153 3.39 -5.40 -13.13
N VAL A 154 2.70 -4.88 -12.11
CA VAL A 154 3.34 -4.50 -10.84
C VAL A 154 4.09 -5.69 -10.24
N GLY A 155 5.28 -5.46 -9.70
CA GLY A 155 6.07 -6.49 -9.02
C GLY A 155 5.26 -7.17 -7.91
N ASN A 156 5.38 -8.49 -7.79
CA ASN A 156 4.67 -9.28 -6.79
C ASN A 156 5.54 -10.45 -6.33
N TYR A 157 5.30 -10.89 -5.09
CA TYR A 157 6.11 -11.92 -4.43
C TYR A 157 6.22 -13.20 -5.26
N ASP A 158 5.10 -13.77 -5.70
CA ASP A 158 5.05 -15.05 -6.38
C ASP A 158 5.84 -15.07 -7.70
N GLU A 159 5.93 -13.93 -8.38
CA GLU A 159 6.70 -13.79 -9.62
C GLU A 159 8.20 -13.60 -9.36
N LEU A 160 8.57 -12.98 -8.23
CA LEU A 160 9.96 -12.77 -7.82
C LEU A 160 10.57 -14.02 -7.15
N PHE A 161 9.75 -14.80 -6.45
CA PHE A 161 10.16 -15.94 -5.64
C PHE A 161 11.05 -16.96 -6.37
N PRO A 162 10.77 -17.36 -7.63
CA PRO A 162 11.61 -18.33 -8.35
C PRO A 162 13.07 -17.89 -8.53
N TYR A 163 13.37 -16.61 -8.38
CA TYR A 163 14.72 -16.06 -8.55
C TYR A 163 15.51 -15.97 -7.24
N PHE A 164 14.91 -16.32 -6.09
CA PHE A 164 15.54 -16.16 -4.78
C PHE A 164 16.88 -16.87 -4.68
N ASP A 165 16.99 -18.06 -5.26
CA ASP A 165 18.22 -18.85 -5.21
C ASP A 165 19.37 -18.21 -6.01
N VAL A 166 19.06 -17.35 -7.00
CA VAL A 166 20.08 -16.59 -7.73
C VAL A 166 20.78 -15.60 -6.80
N TRP A 167 20.03 -14.86 -5.98
CA TRP A 167 20.63 -13.90 -5.04
C TRP A 167 21.30 -14.58 -3.85
N ARG A 168 20.75 -15.71 -3.37
CA ARG A 168 21.36 -16.51 -2.30
C ARG A 168 22.70 -17.13 -2.71
N ALA A 169 22.89 -17.43 -4.00
CA ALA A 169 24.12 -18.03 -4.49
C ALA A 169 25.30 -17.04 -4.59
N VAL A 170 25.07 -15.73 -4.39
CA VAL A 170 26.14 -14.73 -4.45
C VAL A 170 27.04 -14.87 -3.22
N PRO A 171 28.37 -15.05 -3.40
CA PRO A 171 29.29 -15.13 -2.27
C PRO A 171 29.45 -13.76 -1.61
N LEU A 172 29.00 -13.64 -0.37
CA LEU A 172 29.05 -12.41 0.42
C LEU A 172 29.83 -12.67 1.72
N GLU A 173 30.62 -11.68 2.17
CA GLU A 173 31.25 -11.72 3.49
C GLU A 173 30.26 -11.36 4.61
N LYS A 174 29.41 -10.36 4.33
CA LYS A 174 28.35 -9.86 5.20
C LYS A 174 27.22 -9.32 4.32
N GLY A 175 25.99 -9.37 4.82
CA GLY A 175 24.85 -8.75 4.17
C GLY A 175 23.54 -9.34 4.65
N PHE A 176 22.51 -8.50 4.65
CA PHE A 176 21.17 -8.93 5.05
C PHE A 176 20.13 -8.34 4.10
N ILE A 177 19.27 -9.18 3.53
CA ILE A 177 18.09 -8.74 2.76
C ILE A 177 16.85 -9.38 3.34
N ALA A 178 15.92 -8.54 3.76
CA ALA A 178 14.56 -8.94 4.07
C ALA A 178 13.60 -8.68 2.90
N ILE A 179 12.57 -9.52 2.77
CA ILE A 179 11.44 -9.31 1.87
C ILE A 179 10.17 -9.22 2.70
N PHE A 180 9.44 -8.12 2.60
CA PHE A 180 8.13 -7.96 3.25
C PHE A 180 7.03 -8.03 2.19
N VAL A 181 6.20 -9.06 2.31
CA VAL A 181 5.05 -9.26 1.44
C VAL A 181 3.84 -8.58 2.05
N ILE A 182 3.30 -7.59 1.36
CA ILE A 182 2.16 -6.78 1.83
C ILE A 182 0.85 -7.16 1.14
N GLU A 183 -0.25 -7.00 1.86
CA GLU A 183 -1.59 -7.28 1.36
C GLU A 183 -2.62 -6.28 1.91
N HIS A 184 -3.71 -6.07 1.20
CA HIS A 184 -4.86 -5.33 1.71
C HIS A 184 -5.45 -5.99 2.96
N ASP A 185 -6.08 -5.20 3.81
CA ASP A 185 -6.73 -5.71 5.01
C ASP A 185 -8.09 -6.32 4.65
N GLN A 186 -8.83 -5.65 3.77
CA GLN A 186 -10.22 -5.98 3.43
C GLN A 186 -10.51 -5.70 1.96
N TYR A 187 -11.55 -6.35 1.44
CA TYR A 187 -12.13 -6.05 0.14
C TYR A 187 -13.25 -5.02 0.31
N ASP A 188 -13.34 -4.07 -0.61
CA ASP A 188 -14.54 -3.24 -0.73
C ASP A 188 -15.71 -4.17 -1.08
N VAL A 189 -16.77 -4.09 -0.28
CA VAL A 189 -17.92 -4.98 -0.44
C VAL A 189 -18.64 -4.59 -1.73
N PRO A 190 -18.98 -5.54 -2.63
CA PRO A 190 -19.37 -5.20 -4.00
C PRO A 190 -20.52 -4.20 -4.06
N HIS A 191 -20.41 -3.26 -5.00
CA HIS A 191 -21.38 -2.25 -5.41
C HIS A 191 -22.84 -2.76 -5.54
N LYS A 192 -23.07 -4.08 -5.68
CA LYS A 192 -24.39 -4.70 -5.67
C LYS A 192 -25.19 -4.45 -4.39
N LEU A 193 -24.55 -4.46 -3.21
CA LEU A 193 -25.22 -4.10 -1.94
C LEU A 193 -25.54 -2.60 -1.86
N ASN A 194 -24.68 -1.75 -2.45
CA ASN A 194 -24.92 -0.31 -2.51
C ASN A 194 -25.98 0.08 -3.55
N LYS A 195 -26.10 -0.66 -4.65
CA LYS A 195 -27.22 -0.54 -5.61
C LYS A 195 -28.53 -0.95 -4.95
N ALA A 196 -28.57 -2.11 -4.28
CA ALA A 196 -29.74 -2.54 -3.52
C ALA A 196 -30.14 -1.51 -2.44
N ARG A 197 -29.19 -1.00 -1.65
CA ARG A 197 -29.45 0.06 -0.65
C ARG A 197 -29.93 1.38 -1.28
N ARG A 198 -29.41 1.77 -2.45
CA ARG A 198 -29.87 2.96 -3.19
C ARG A 198 -31.27 2.75 -3.78
N GLU A 199 -31.55 1.58 -4.33
CA GLU A 199 -32.87 1.21 -4.87
C GLU A 199 -33.91 1.15 -3.76
N THR A 200 -33.63 0.50 -2.63
CA THR A 200 -34.51 0.49 -1.46
C THR A 200 -34.76 1.90 -0.93
N ARG A 201 -33.73 2.75 -0.83
CA ARG A 201 -33.89 4.16 -0.41
C ARG A 201 -34.74 4.96 -1.41
N CYS A 202 -34.60 4.71 -2.71
CA CYS A 202 -35.39 5.38 -3.74
C CYS A 202 -36.87 4.95 -3.71
N THR A 203 -37.14 3.67 -3.46
CA THR A 203 -38.51 3.14 -3.28
C THR A 203 -39.18 3.75 -2.05
N ILE A 204 -38.49 3.77 -0.90
CA ILE A 204 -39.03 4.38 0.34
C ILE A 204 -39.34 5.87 0.14
N VAL A 205 -38.45 6.63 -0.49
CA VAL A 205 -38.67 8.06 -0.76
C VAL A 205 -39.88 8.27 -1.69
N ARG A 206 -40.07 7.41 -2.70
CA ARG A 206 -41.25 7.46 -3.59
C ARG A 206 -42.54 7.16 -2.83
N GLU A 207 -42.54 6.14 -1.98
CA GLU A 207 -43.71 5.79 -1.16
C GLU A 207 -44.08 6.91 -0.18
N ILE A 208 -43.10 7.51 0.50
CA ILE A 208 -43.32 8.66 1.39
C ILE A 208 -43.91 9.84 0.60
N THR A 209 -43.37 10.13 -0.58
CA THR A 209 -43.85 11.24 -1.44
C THR A 209 -45.29 11.01 -1.89
N GLU A 210 -45.64 9.78 -2.25
CA GLU A 210 -47.00 9.43 -2.68
C GLU A 210 -47.99 9.47 -1.51
N GLN A 211 -47.61 8.99 -0.33
CA GLN A 211 -48.41 9.11 0.89
C GLN A 211 -48.70 10.58 1.25
N GLN A 212 -47.70 11.46 1.12
CA GLN A 212 -47.87 12.90 1.34
C GLN A 212 -48.85 13.54 0.34
N ARG A 213 -48.78 13.16 -0.94
CA ARG A 213 -49.73 13.63 -1.97
C ARG A 213 -51.16 13.16 -1.69
N ILE A 214 -51.33 11.92 -1.25
CA ILE A 214 -52.64 11.37 -0.88
C ILE A 214 -53.22 12.13 0.31
N MET A 215 -52.41 12.42 1.34
CA MET A 215 -52.85 13.22 2.49
C MET A 215 -53.27 14.63 2.07
N GLN A 216 -52.47 15.32 1.24
CA GLN A 216 -52.82 16.65 0.75
C GLN A 216 -54.14 16.65 -0.04
N ARG A 217 -54.37 15.67 -0.92
CA ARG A 217 -55.63 15.55 -1.67
C ARG A 217 -56.84 15.33 -0.76
N LYS A 218 -56.69 14.50 0.28
CA LYS A 218 -57.74 14.29 1.28
C LYS A 218 -58.04 15.57 2.06
N GLN A 219 -57.01 16.32 2.43
CA GLN A 219 -57.16 17.60 3.13
C GLN A 219 -57.90 18.63 2.26
N TYR A 220 -57.47 18.83 1.01
CA TYR A 220 -58.14 19.72 0.06
C TYR A 220 -59.59 19.31 -0.23
N SER A 221 -59.87 18.00 -0.38
CA SER A 221 -61.24 17.51 -0.59
C SER A 221 -62.13 17.78 0.63
N THR A 222 -61.57 17.65 1.83
CA THR A 222 -62.28 17.95 3.07
C THR A 222 -62.59 19.43 3.15
N GLU A 223 -61.59 20.31 3.00
CA GLU A 223 -61.75 21.77 3.00
C GLU A 223 -62.76 22.26 1.95
N PHE A 224 -62.75 21.69 0.76
CA PHE A 224 -63.71 22.02 -0.30
C PHE A 224 -65.14 21.63 0.09
N LYS A 225 -65.35 20.43 0.66
CA LYS A 225 -66.65 19.99 1.16
C LYS A 225 -67.15 20.87 2.30
N THR A 226 -66.27 21.27 3.23
CA THR A 226 -66.63 22.15 4.34
C THR A 226 -67.04 23.54 3.83
N LYS A 227 -66.30 24.08 2.84
CA LYS A 227 -66.59 25.38 2.24
C LYS A 227 -67.92 25.39 1.48
N ALA A 228 -68.19 24.34 0.69
CA ALA A 228 -69.45 24.19 -0.02
C ALA A 228 -70.65 24.04 0.93
N ALA A 229 -70.48 23.33 2.05
CA ALA A 229 -71.52 23.20 3.07
C ALA A 229 -71.82 24.54 3.78
N LEU A 230 -70.80 25.37 4.03
CA LEU A 230 -70.95 26.71 4.62
C LEU A 230 -71.65 27.70 3.68
N GLU A 231 -71.44 27.60 2.36
CA GLU A 231 -72.12 28.43 1.37
C GLU A 231 -73.59 28.04 1.19
N ALA A 232 -73.96 26.77 1.39
CA ALA A 232 -75.34 26.30 1.32
C ALA A 232 -76.23 26.68 2.53
N ILE A 233 -75.62 27.23 3.60
CA ILE A 233 -76.32 27.68 4.83
C ILE A 233 -76.58 29.21 4.81
N LYS A 234 -76.08 29.93 3.80
CA LYS A 234 -76.36 31.35 3.56
C LYS A 234 -77.52 31.54 2.60
#